data_AF-A0A954LCU6-F1
#
_entry.id   AF-A0A954LCU6-F1
#
_cell.length_a   1.000
_cell.length_b   1.000
_cell.length_c   1.000
_cell.angle_alpha   90.00
_cell.angle_beta   90.00
_cell.angle_gamma   90.00
#
_symmetry.space_group_name_H-M   'P 1'
#
loop_
_entity.id
_entity.type
_entity.pdbx_description
1 polymer ?
#
loop_
_entity_poly.entity_id
_entity_poly.type
_entity_poly.pdbx_seq_one_letter_code
_entity_poly.pdbx_strand_id
1 'polypeptide(L)'
;MGLILVSWLVAGSTVVPPVYAGEQPGTPNEKQSTPDVFRPEAGKFPPLEKALSYRGELIFVDHANRRGSIRVQGSGMFFRNDPHPFAMLPYGMIRYHGAPADLRDIPLGTVLHVHAFLPPDPAVSAVPVLPVDSRAKDANHNRGAGIFPAENHVLLLEDEASRCLREGKVWKLGEVELHDNAGMIVARLEPRDGEDGTATAEKMTFDAGIRIWRGRECLSVTDLISEGTWPAEGKKALNGEPVLLGITWKPTPDGIFTRFHISDIWLDLDAMGRAADRQTETHKAFVRSRWMPAWVDAVEYGKFGHATVTATLFGGMDAALYDDFKTDSSAMISSVENTLKHTHGAYGPAHMASRGSILEVIRAEGDPPLGSSGIQIRIQTDLIIEGIRPGRVVRIRPDNWPLVNVPREEYLNDASSIEERFPSPNIFPKY
;
A
#
# COMPACT_ATOMS: atom_id res chain seq x y z
N MET A 1 75.95 -44.87 35.74
CA MET A 1 77.43 -44.73 35.65
C MET A 1 77.78 -44.95 34.17
N GLY A 2 78.36 -43.96 33.49
CA GLY A 2 78.67 -43.95 32.04
C GLY A 2 77.49 -43.48 31.16
N LEU A 3 77.48 -42.35 30.44
CA LEU A 3 78.31 -41.89 29.30
C LEU A 3 78.42 -42.97 28.20
N ILE A 4 78.09 -42.75 26.91
CA ILE A 4 78.63 -41.74 25.97
C ILE A 4 77.66 -41.44 24.80
N LEU A 5 77.77 -40.19 24.31
CA LEU A 5 77.25 -39.53 23.10
C LEU A 5 77.28 -40.33 21.77
N VAL A 6 76.32 -40.03 20.88
CA VAL A 6 76.58 -39.73 19.45
C VAL A 6 75.68 -38.58 18.96
N SER A 7 76.30 -37.59 18.30
CA SER A 7 75.79 -36.32 17.78
C SER A 7 74.81 -36.44 16.60
N TRP A 8 73.91 -35.44 16.44
CA TRP A 8 73.46 -34.93 15.14
C TRP A 8 73.20 -33.42 15.18
N LEU A 9 73.49 -32.78 14.04
CA LEU A 9 73.50 -31.35 13.69
C LEU A 9 72.31 -30.51 14.20
N VAL A 10 72.61 -29.28 14.64
CA VAL A 10 71.66 -28.16 14.77
C VAL A 10 72.01 -27.13 13.70
N ALA A 11 71.08 -26.85 12.79
CA ALA A 11 71.09 -25.65 11.95
C ALA A 11 70.00 -24.70 12.47
N GLY A 12 70.42 -23.52 12.91
CA GLY A 12 69.58 -22.53 13.56
C GLY A 12 68.70 -21.75 12.59
N SER A 13 67.63 -21.17 13.14
CA SER A 13 66.96 -20.02 12.56
C SER A 13 66.53 -19.12 13.71
N THR A 14 67.28 -18.04 13.88
CA THR A 14 67.00 -16.92 14.76
C THR A 14 65.78 -16.17 14.25
N VAL A 15 64.80 -15.99 15.14
CA VAL A 15 63.62 -15.16 14.96
C VAL A 15 64.05 -13.69 14.85
N VAL A 16 63.74 -13.05 13.73
CA VAL A 16 63.77 -11.60 13.55
C VAL A 16 62.31 -11.14 13.37
N PRO A 17 61.80 -10.20 14.19
CA PRO A 17 60.42 -9.72 14.04
C PRO A 17 60.30 -8.84 12.79
N PRO A 18 59.22 -8.96 11.99
CA PRO A 18 59.01 -8.03 10.89
C PRO A 18 58.61 -6.65 11.41
N VAL A 19 59.33 -5.67 10.87
CA VAL A 19 59.18 -4.23 11.02
C VAL A 19 57.82 -3.78 10.49
N TYR A 20 57.15 -2.92 11.26
CA TYR A 20 55.97 -2.16 10.85
C TYR A 20 56.28 -1.33 9.60
N ALA A 21 55.66 -1.66 8.47
CA ALA A 21 55.59 -0.78 7.32
C ALA A 21 54.45 0.21 7.55
N GLY A 22 54.77 1.51 7.62
CA GLY A 22 53.79 2.58 7.74
C GLY A 22 52.88 2.64 6.52
N GLU A 23 51.57 2.64 6.75
CA GLU A 23 50.57 2.99 5.75
C GLU A 23 50.83 4.42 5.26
N GLN A 24 50.88 4.58 3.94
CA GLN A 24 50.70 5.90 3.34
C GLN A 24 49.28 6.38 3.65
N PRO A 25 49.08 7.67 3.98
CA PRO A 25 47.73 8.18 4.22
C PRO A 25 46.96 8.15 2.90
N GLY A 26 46.10 7.14 2.76
CA GLY A 26 45.06 7.11 1.76
C GLY A 26 44.21 8.38 1.90
N THR A 27 43.88 8.98 0.76
CA THR A 27 42.90 10.06 0.63
C THR A 27 41.71 9.80 1.54
N PRO A 28 41.18 10.84 2.24
CA PRO A 28 40.06 10.65 3.15
C PRO A 28 38.94 9.95 2.38
N ASN A 29 38.55 8.76 2.84
CA ASN A 29 37.32 8.12 2.43
C ASN A 29 36.26 9.20 2.36
N GLU A 30 35.73 9.46 1.16
CA GLU A 30 34.41 10.02 1.04
C GLU A 30 33.56 9.20 2.00
N LYS A 31 33.08 9.84 3.06
CA LYS A 31 32.00 9.28 3.86
C LYS A 31 30.94 8.92 2.84
N GLN A 32 30.83 7.62 2.54
CA GLN A 32 29.63 7.05 1.94
C GLN A 32 28.53 7.59 2.83
N SER A 33 27.81 8.60 2.33
CA SER A 33 26.65 9.12 2.99
C SER A 33 25.74 7.92 3.14
N THR A 34 25.60 7.42 4.36
CA THR A 34 24.51 6.52 4.69
C THR A 34 23.27 7.23 4.19
N PRO A 35 22.53 6.68 3.21
CA PRO A 35 21.33 7.34 2.73
C PRO A 35 20.47 7.66 3.95
N ASP A 36 20.00 8.90 4.07
CA ASP A 36 19.17 9.31 5.20
C ASP A 36 18.01 8.32 5.36
N VAL A 37 18.12 7.46 6.37
CA VAL A 37 17.17 6.37 6.62
C VAL A 37 15.92 7.02 7.21
N PHE A 38 14.88 7.18 6.40
CA PHE A 38 13.63 7.77 6.85
C PHE A 38 12.66 6.70 7.37
N ARG A 39 12.13 6.91 8.58
CA ARG A 39 11.05 6.13 9.18
C ARG A 39 9.92 7.08 9.60
N PRO A 40 8.64 6.71 9.41
CA PRO A 40 7.53 7.51 9.92
C PRO A 40 7.60 7.63 11.45
N GLU A 41 7.31 8.83 11.96
CA GLU A 41 7.25 9.11 13.39
C GLU A 41 5.82 8.97 13.92
N ALA A 42 5.67 8.46 15.15
CA ALA A 42 4.37 8.39 15.79
C ALA A 42 3.73 9.79 15.94
N GLY A 43 2.44 9.90 15.63
CA GLY A 43 1.69 11.16 15.71
C GLY A 43 2.00 12.16 14.58
N LYS A 44 2.74 11.76 13.54
CA LYS A 44 3.02 12.60 12.36
C LYS A 44 2.67 11.86 11.07
N PHE A 45 2.09 12.59 10.13
CA PHE A 45 1.90 12.10 8.76
C PHE A 45 3.21 12.28 7.98
N PRO A 46 3.80 11.21 7.42
CA PRO A 46 5.05 11.30 6.70
C PRO A 46 4.84 11.93 5.31
N PRO A 47 5.79 12.75 4.82
CA PRO A 47 5.72 13.34 3.48
C PRO A 47 5.85 12.25 2.40
N LEU A 48 5.00 12.31 1.38
CA LEU A 48 4.93 11.31 0.30
C LEU A 48 6.25 11.21 -0.47
N GLU A 49 6.99 12.30 -0.60
CA GLU A 49 8.25 12.41 -1.33
C GLU A 49 9.38 11.60 -0.68
N LYS A 50 9.22 11.22 0.60
CA LYS A 50 10.14 10.33 1.31
C LYS A 50 9.78 8.85 1.16
N ALA A 51 8.62 8.53 0.58
CA ALA A 51 8.21 7.15 0.36
C ALA A 51 8.94 6.57 -0.85
N LEU A 52 9.32 5.29 -0.76
CA LEU A 52 9.73 4.55 -1.93
C LEU A 52 8.51 4.21 -2.78
N SER A 53 8.60 4.50 -4.09
CA SER A 53 7.58 4.09 -5.06
C SER A 53 8.00 2.82 -5.80
N TYR A 54 7.09 1.86 -5.93
CA TYR A 54 7.25 0.66 -6.77
C TYR A 54 5.90 0.14 -7.25
N ARG A 55 5.92 -0.73 -8.26
CA ARG A 55 4.73 -1.35 -8.87
C ARG A 55 4.84 -2.87 -8.81
N GLY A 56 3.71 -3.56 -8.69
CA GLY A 56 3.69 -5.01 -8.78
C GLY A 56 2.30 -5.61 -8.73
N GLU A 57 2.22 -6.91 -8.90
CA GLU A 57 0.96 -7.68 -8.89
C GLU A 57 0.58 -8.08 -7.47
N LEU A 58 -0.68 -7.88 -7.07
CA LEU A 58 -1.21 -8.33 -5.78
C LEU A 58 -1.42 -9.86 -5.77
N ILE A 59 -0.71 -10.57 -4.88
CA ILE A 59 -0.70 -12.05 -4.82
C ILE A 59 -1.43 -12.60 -3.59
N PHE A 60 -1.43 -11.85 -2.50
CA PHE A 60 -2.00 -12.28 -1.23
C PHE A 60 -2.63 -11.09 -0.50
N VAL A 61 -3.76 -11.34 0.17
CA VAL A 61 -4.49 -10.36 0.96
C VAL A 61 -4.87 -10.95 2.31
N ASP A 62 -4.44 -10.28 3.38
CA ASP A 62 -4.96 -10.41 4.74
C ASP A 62 -5.62 -9.07 5.10
N HIS A 63 -6.83 -8.89 4.57
CA HIS A 63 -7.60 -7.64 4.69
C HIS A 63 -7.85 -7.27 6.15
N ALA A 64 -8.06 -8.25 7.01
CA ALA A 64 -8.38 -8.04 8.42
C ALA A 64 -7.20 -7.40 9.17
N ASN A 65 -5.96 -7.83 8.91
CA ASN A 65 -4.77 -7.21 9.48
C ASN A 65 -4.20 -6.07 8.62
N ARG A 66 -4.86 -5.73 7.50
CA ARG A 66 -4.39 -4.76 6.52
C ARG A 66 -2.98 -5.08 6.01
N ARG A 67 -2.74 -6.35 5.65
CA ARG A 67 -1.48 -6.85 5.08
C ARG A 67 -1.72 -7.54 3.74
N GLY A 68 -0.66 -7.72 2.98
CA GLY A 68 -0.70 -8.51 1.75
C GLY A 68 0.68 -8.83 1.24
N SER A 69 0.76 -9.36 0.02
CA SER A 69 2.03 -9.52 -0.71
C SER A 69 1.88 -9.07 -2.15
N ILE A 70 2.91 -8.38 -2.64
CA ILE A 70 3.01 -7.89 -4.02
C ILE A 70 4.21 -8.54 -4.68
N ARG A 71 4.01 -9.12 -5.87
CA ARG A 71 5.12 -9.51 -6.74
C ARG A 71 5.67 -8.26 -7.41
N VAL A 72 6.78 -7.73 -6.88
CA VAL A 72 7.37 -6.47 -7.33
C VAL A 72 7.94 -6.62 -8.74
N GLN A 73 7.70 -5.62 -9.57
CA GLN A 73 8.28 -5.54 -10.90
C GLN A 73 9.79 -5.32 -10.81
N GLY A 74 10.57 -6.24 -11.37
CA GLY A 74 12.01 -6.15 -11.51
C GLY A 74 12.43 -6.21 -12.98
N SER A 75 13.74 -6.19 -13.23
CA SER A 75 14.31 -6.31 -14.57
C SER A 75 14.36 -7.75 -15.11
N GLY A 76 14.19 -8.74 -14.25
CA GLY A 76 14.21 -10.17 -14.62
C GLY A 76 12.85 -10.75 -15.00
N MET A 77 12.76 -12.07 -14.88
CA MET A 77 11.58 -12.89 -15.10
C MET A 77 10.53 -12.66 -14.02
N PHE A 78 9.59 -11.74 -14.26
CA PHE A 78 8.59 -11.31 -13.28
C PHE A 78 7.92 -12.47 -12.53
N PHE A 79 7.44 -13.51 -13.23
CA PHE A 79 6.73 -14.64 -12.63
C PHE A 79 7.55 -15.45 -11.60
N ARG A 80 8.88 -15.30 -11.59
CA ARG A 80 9.78 -15.95 -10.62
C ARG A 80 10.07 -15.09 -9.40
N ASN A 81 9.61 -13.84 -9.38
CA ASN A 81 9.82 -12.97 -8.23
C ASN A 81 8.95 -13.46 -7.08
N ASP A 82 9.59 -13.64 -5.93
CA ASP A 82 8.90 -14.07 -4.71
C ASP A 82 7.93 -12.96 -4.27
N PRO A 83 6.73 -13.29 -3.74
CA PRO A 83 5.81 -12.28 -3.24
C PRO A 83 6.44 -11.44 -2.11
N HIS A 84 6.49 -10.13 -2.29
CA HIS A 84 7.03 -9.21 -1.30
C HIS A 84 5.94 -8.75 -0.32
N PRO A 85 6.06 -9.06 0.99
CA PRO A 85 5.03 -8.75 1.96
C PRO A 85 4.95 -7.26 2.28
N PHE A 86 3.74 -6.76 2.54
CA PHE A 86 3.50 -5.38 2.96
C PHE A 86 2.46 -5.29 4.08
N ALA A 87 2.55 -4.23 4.87
CA ALA A 87 1.54 -3.84 5.87
C ALA A 87 1.09 -2.39 5.60
N MET A 88 -0.20 -2.12 5.68
CA MET A 88 -0.69 -0.74 5.62
C MET A 88 -0.35 -0.01 6.92
N LEU A 89 0.08 1.24 6.82
CA LEU A 89 0.08 2.15 7.97
C LEU A 89 -1.36 2.36 8.48
N PRO A 90 -1.57 2.74 9.76
CA PRO A 90 -2.92 2.97 10.29
C PRO A 90 -3.72 4.00 9.46
N TYR A 91 -3.01 5.03 8.98
CA TYR A 91 -3.50 6.10 8.11
C TYR A 91 -3.19 5.85 6.62
N GLY A 92 -2.78 4.63 6.26
CA GLY A 92 -2.50 4.25 4.89
C GLY A 92 -3.78 4.17 4.06
N MET A 93 -3.75 4.76 2.87
CA MET A 93 -4.89 4.88 1.97
C MET A 93 -4.83 3.86 0.86
N ILE A 94 -6.01 3.38 0.45
CA ILE A 94 -6.16 2.41 -0.63
C ILE A 94 -7.14 2.99 -1.64
N ARG A 95 -6.79 2.95 -2.93
CA ARG A 95 -7.64 3.38 -4.02
C ARG A 95 -7.82 2.28 -5.06
N TYR A 96 -9.05 2.10 -5.51
CA TYR A 96 -9.39 1.16 -6.57
C TYR A 96 -10.46 1.80 -7.44
N HIS A 97 -10.35 1.64 -8.77
CA HIS A 97 -11.30 2.25 -9.71
C HIS A 97 -11.55 3.74 -9.44
N GLY A 98 -10.49 4.51 -9.17
CA GLY A 98 -10.56 5.95 -8.97
C GLY A 98 -11.16 6.40 -7.63
N ALA A 99 -11.56 5.49 -6.74
CA ALA A 99 -12.25 5.79 -5.49
C ALA A 99 -11.58 5.14 -4.27
N PRO A 100 -11.88 5.61 -3.05
CA PRO A 100 -11.48 4.96 -1.80
C PRO A 100 -11.89 3.48 -1.73
N ALA A 101 -11.04 2.63 -1.15
CA ALA A 101 -11.26 1.19 -1.07
C ALA A 101 -10.69 0.57 0.21
N ASP A 102 -11.08 -0.67 0.48
CA ASP A 102 -10.38 -1.58 1.41
C ASP A 102 -9.66 -2.69 0.63
N LEU A 103 -8.67 -3.36 1.24
CA LEU A 103 -7.93 -4.46 0.59
C LEU A 103 -8.86 -5.58 0.09
N ARG A 104 -10.01 -5.78 0.72
CA ARG A 104 -11.01 -6.78 0.30
C ARG A 104 -11.65 -6.49 -1.06
N ASP A 105 -11.60 -5.24 -1.51
CA ASP A 105 -12.25 -4.80 -2.73
C ASP A 105 -11.38 -5.05 -3.97
N ILE A 106 -10.06 -5.27 -3.77
CA ILE A 106 -9.08 -5.41 -4.84
C ILE A 106 -8.93 -6.88 -5.22
N PRO A 107 -9.21 -7.26 -6.49
CA PRO A 107 -8.96 -8.61 -6.97
C PRO A 107 -7.48 -8.98 -6.92
N LEU A 108 -7.17 -10.25 -6.64
CA LEU A 108 -5.83 -10.78 -6.84
C LEU A 108 -5.46 -10.70 -8.33
N GLY A 109 -4.16 -10.51 -8.60
CA GLY A 109 -3.65 -10.29 -9.95
C GLY A 109 -3.69 -8.83 -10.40
N THR A 110 -4.40 -7.93 -9.70
CA THR A 110 -4.35 -6.48 -9.97
C THR A 110 -2.94 -5.95 -9.78
N VAL A 111 -2.49 -5.16 -10.74
CA VAL A 111 -1.21 -4.45 -10.66
C VAL A 111 -1.43 -3.13 -9.92
N LEU A 112 -0.73 -2.97 -8.81
CA LEU A 112 -0.84 -1.85 -7.89
C LEU A 112 0.45 -1.02 -7.89
N HIS A 113 0.28 0.26 -7.63
CA HIS A 113 1.33 1.22 -7.33
C HIS A 113 1.37 1.43 -5.83
N VAL A 114 2.59 1.39 -5.29
CA VAL A 114 2.85 1.38 -3.86
C VAL A 114 3.73 2.57 -3.53
N HIS A 115 3.33 3.33 -2.51
CA HIS A 115 4.23 4.26 -1.81
C HIS A 115 4.38 3.78 -0.38
N ALA A 116 5.60 3.35 -0.04
CA ALA A 116 5.88 2.72 1.23
C ALA A 116 7.12 3.30 1.91
N PHE A 117 7.16 3.09 3.22
CA PHE A 117 8.27 3.46 4.08
C PHE A 117 8.87 2.23 4.74
N LEU A 118 10.05 2.42 5.30
CA LEU A 118 10.59 1.49 6.29
C LEU A 118 9.62 1.36 7.48
N PRO A 119 9.63 0.23 8.21
CA PRO A 119 8.77 0.05 9.38
C PRO A 119 8.93 1.22 10.37
N PRO A 120 7.84 1.85 10.84
CA PRO A 120 7.94 2.90 11.85
C PRO A 120 8.68 2.42 13.09
N ASP A 121 8.34 1.21 13.58
CA ASP A 121 9.06 0.49 14.61
C ASP A 121 9.35 -0.95 14.13
N PRO A 122 10.61 -1.28 13.84
CA PRO A 122 11.02 -2.63 13.43
C PRO A 122 10.67 -3.74 14.43
N ALA A 123 10.62 -3.45 15.73
CA ALA A 123 10.43 -4.47 16.76
C ALA A 123 9.01 -5.03 16.79
N VAL A 124 8.04 -4.25 16.32
CA VAL A 124 6.61 -4.59 16.32
C VAL A 124 6.03 -4.68 14.90
N SER A 125 6.90 -4.82 13.91
CA SER A 125 6.52 -4.92 12.50
C SER A 125 5.61 -6.12 12.24
N ALA A 126 4.48 -5.90 11.56
CA ALA A 126 3.50 -6.95 11.24
C ALA A 126 3.86 -7.76 9.97
N VAL A 127 4.99 -7.45 9.35
CA VAL A 127 5.61 -8.12 8.20
C VAL A 127 7.13 -8.21 8.41
N PRO A 128 7.86 -9.10 7.72
CA PRO A 128 9.31 -9.21 7.86
C PRO A 128 10.03 -7.88 7.65
N VAL A 129 10.98 -7.57 8.52
CA VAL A 129 11.87 -6.41 8.40
C VAL A 129 13.06 -6.80 7.54
N LEU A 130 13.22 -6.15 6.39
CA LEU A 130 14.35 -6.39 5.50
C LEU A 130 15.49 -5.40 5.76
N PRO A 131 16.76 -5.77 5.50
CA PRO A 131 17.88 -4.85 5.47
C PRO A 131 17.62 -3.66 4.53
N VAL A 132 18.01 -2.45 4.91
CA VAL A 132 17.75 -1.21 4.12
C VAL A 132 18.32 -1.29 2.69
N ASP A 133 19.41 -2.03 2.51
CA ASP A 133 20.06 -2.25 1.21
C ASP A 133 19.41 -3.37 0.37
N SER A 134 18.32 -4.00 0.83
CA SER A 134 17.74 -5.19 0.19
C SER A 134 17.32 -4.96 -1.27
N ARG A 135 16.85 -3.76 -1.61
CA ARG A 135 16.51 -3.42 -3.00
C ARG A 135 17.72 -3.44 -3.94
N ALA A 136 18.93 -3.18 -3.44
CA ALA A 136 20.14 -3.15 -4.25
C ALA A 136 20.72 -4.55 -4.48
N LYS A 137 20.22 -5.57 -3.77
CA LYS A 137 20.71 -6.94 -3.88
C LYS A 137 20.13 -7.58 -5.15
N ASP A 138 21.02 -8.16 -5.95
CA ASP A 138 20.63 -8.98 -7.08
C ASP A 138 20.01 -10.29 -6.59
N ALA A 139 18.78 -10.57 -7.00
CA ALA A 139 18.06 -11.77 -6.66
C ALA A 139 18.36 -12.93 -7.62
N ASN A 140 19.52 -12.90 -8.30
CA ASN A 140 20.07 -13.79 -9.32
C ASN A 140 19.75 -13.42 -10.78
N HIS A 141 20.47 -14.05 -11.72
CA HIS A 141 20.37 -13.82 -13.17
C HIS A 141 18.96 -13.94 -13.76
N ASN A 142 18.03 -14.63 -13.09
CA ASN A 142 16.65 -14.76 -13.56
C ASN A 142 15.72 -13.69 -13.01
N ARG A 143 16.01 -13.06 -11.88
CA ARG A 143 15.07 -12.18 -11.18
C ARG A 143 15.53 -10.72 -11.15
N GLY A 144 16.84 -10.49 -11.16
CA GLY A 144 17.44 -9.17 -11.12
C GLY A 144 17.36 -8.52 -9.73
N ALA A 145 17.70 -7.24 -9.66
CA ALA A 145 17.64 -6.44 -8.44
C ALA A 145 16.29 -5.70 -8.30
N GLY A 146 16.06 -5.09 -7.13
CA GLY A 146 14.93 -4.17 -6.89
C GLY A 146 13.63 -4.84 -6.42
N ILE A 147 13.58 -6.17 -6.31
CA ILE A 147 12.32 -6.90 -6.05
C ILE A 147 12.00 -7.10 -4.57
N PHE A 148 12.89 -6.70 -3.67
CA PHE A 148 12.75 -6.81 -2.21
C PHE A 148 13.02 -5.46 -1.52
N PRO A 149 12.18 -4.43 -1.75
CA PRO A 149 12.33 -3.16 -1.05
C PRO A 149 12.21 -3.35 0.47
N ALA A 150 13.01 -2.64 1.26
CA ALA A 150 12.85 -2.68 2.72
C ALA A 150 11.63 -1.86 3.18
N GLU A 151 11.19 -0.97 2.30
CA GLU A 151 10.04 -0.11 2.44
C GLU A 151 8.76 -0.88 2.13
N ASN A 152 8.22 -1.54 3.16
CA ASN A 152 7.03 -2.36 3.06
C ASN A 152 5.88 -1.93 3.99
N HIS A 153 5.98 -0.73 4.58
CA HIS A 153 4.90 -0.10 5.35
C HIS A 153 4.22 0.97 4.50
N VAL A 154 3.05 0.63 3.98
CA VAL A 154 2.41 1.31 2.86
C VAL A 154 1.58 2.50 3.34
N LEU A 155 1.85 3.66 2.77
CA LEU A 155 1.05 4.88 2.92
C LEU A 155 -0.02 4.98 1.83
N LEU A 156 0.29 4.61 0.60
CA LEU A 156 -0.64 4.64 -0.52
C LEU A 156 -0.52 3.36 -1.34
N LEU A 157 -1.66 2.72 -1.58
CA LEU A 157 -1.82 1.58 -2.46
C LEU A 157 -2.92 1.88 -3.47
N GLU A 158 -2.60 1.90 -4.76
CA GLU A 158 -3.58 2.29 -5.77
C GLU A 158 -3.45 1.50 -7.08
N ASP A 159 -4.57 1.22 -7.74
CA ASP A 159 -4.56 0.65 -9.08
C ASP A 159 -4.15 1.66 -10.15
N GLU A 160 -3.92 1.17 -11.37
CA GLU A 160 -3.47 1.98 -12.49
C GLU A 160 -4.41 3.17 -12.77
N ALA A 161 -5.71 2.93 -12.80
CA ALA A 161 -6.70 3.97 -13.07
C ALA A 161 -6.71 5.04 -11.96
N SER A 162 -6.64 4.65 -10.69
CA SER A 162 -6.56 5.59 -9.57
C SER A 162 -5.29 6.44 -9.61
N ARG A 163 -4.13 5.83 -9.90
CA ARG A 163 -2.88 6.56 -10.08
C ARG A 163 -2.99 7.57 -11.21
N CYS A 164 -3.50 7.15 -12.36
CA CYS A 164 -3.67 8.01 -13.52
C CYS A 164 -4.53 9.23 -13.19
N LEU A 165 -5.67 9.02 -12.52
CA LEU A 165 -6.54 10.12 -12.07
C LEU A 165 -5.84 11.06 -11.09
N ARG A 166 -5.11 10.52 -10.10
CA ARG A 166 -4.36 11.31 -9.11
C ARG A 166 -3.25 12.16 -9.75
N GLU A 167 -2.57 11.61 -10.75
CA GLU A 167 -1.44 12.25 -11.42
C GLU A 167 -1.84 13.07 -12.66
N GLY A 168 -3.13 13.14 -12.99
CA GLY A 168 -3.62 13.83 -14.19
C GLY A 168 -3.11 13.19 -15.49
N LYS A 169 -2.98 11.86 -15.52
CA LYS A 169 -2.48 11.07 -16.66
C LYS A 169 -3.56 10.21 -17.28
N VAL A 170 -3.34 9.81 -18.53
CA VAL A 170 -4.17 8.86 -19.29
C VAL A 170 -3.27 7.96 -20.13
N TRP A 171 -3.78 6.81 -20.52
CA TRP A 171 -3.15 5.97 -21.52
C TRP A 171 -3.63 6.36 -22.91
N LYS A 172 -2.74 6.71 -23.83
CA LYS A 172 -3.05 6.92 -25.24
C LYS A 172 -2.87 5.61 -26.00
N LEU A 173 -3.94 5.09 -26.59
CA LEU A 173 -3.93 3.84 -27.34
C LEU A 173 -3.33 4.05 -28.73
N GLY A 174 -2.21 3.39 -29.02
CA GLY A 174 -1.49 3.53 -30.30
C GLY A 174 -1.94 2.55 -31.36
N GLU A 175 -1.88 1.25 -31.05
CA GLU A 175 -2.19 0.16 -31.98
C GLU A 175 -2.84 -1.00 -31.22
N VAL A 176 -3.82 -1.64 -31.85
CA VAL A 176 -4.34 -2.96 -31.45
C VAL A 176 -3.97 -4.00 -32.51
N GLU A 177 -3.52 -5.15 -32.03
CA GLU A 177 -3.26 -6.36 -32.81
C GLU A 177 -4.20 -7.45 -32.29
N LEU A 178 -5.19 -7.86 -33.09
CA LEU A 178 -6.24 -8.79 -32.69
C LEU A 178 -6.10 -10.13 -33.44
N HIS A 179 -6.28 -11.23 -32.71
CA HIS A 179 -6.43 -12.57 -33.24
C HIS A 179 -7.37 -13.37 -32.32
N ASP A 180 -8.51 -13.85 -32.85
CA ASP A 180 -9.50 -14.65 -32.10
C ASP A 180 -9.97 -14.01 -30.78
N ASN A 181 -10.44 -12.76 -30.84
CA ASN A 181 -10.90 -11.95 -29.69
C ASN A 181 -9.85 -11.73 -28.57
N ALA A 182 -8.59 -12.05 -28.80
CA ALA A 182 -7.47 -11.79 -27.91
C ALA A 182 -6.35 -11.09 -28.67
N GLY A 183 -5.40 -10.52 -27.95
CA GLY A 183 -4.31 -9.85 -28.64
C GLY A 183 -3.47 -8.92 -27.79
N MET A 184 -2.95 -7.90 -28.44
CA MET A 184 -2.01 -6.96 -27.87
C MET A 184 -2.44 -5.52 -28.15
N ILE A 185 -2.24 -4.66 -27.16
CA ILE A 185 -2.38 -3.21 -27.30
C ILE A 185 -1.04 -2.57 -27.01
N VAL A 186 -0.63 -1.63 -27.86
CA VAL A 186 0.50 -0.73 -27.60
C VAL A 186 -0.06 0.61 -27.16
N ALA A 187 0.31 1.06 -25.96
CA ALA A 187 -0.15 2.31 -25.39
C ALA A 187 0.97 3.11 -24.71
N ARG A 188 0.78 4.42 -24.57
CA ARG A 188 1.71 5.32 -23.87
C ARG A 188 0.99 6.00 -22.71
N LEU A 189 1.62 6.02 -21.55
CA LEU A 189 1.11 6.77 -20.40
C LEU A 189 1.61 8.22 -20.47
N GLU A 190 0.69 9.16 -20.57
CA GLU A 190 1.00 10.58 -20.80
C GLU A 190 0.14 11.49 -19.93
N PRO A 191 0.58 12.73 -19.66
CA PRO A 191 -0.30 13.75 -19.09
C PRO A 191 -1.56 13.91 -19.95
N ARG A 192 -2.71 14.09 -19.29
CA ARG A 192 -4.00 14.28 -19.98
C ARG A 192 -4.00 15.56 -20.82
N ASP A 193 -3.50 16.64 -20.24
CA ASP A 193 -3.42 17.97 -20.84
C ASP A 193 -1.95 18.29 -21.15
N GLY A 194 -1.39 17.68 -22.21
CA GLY A 194 -0.01 17.87 -22.61
C GLY A 194 0.27 17.43 -24.04
N GLU A 195 1.30 18.02 -24.65
CA GLU A 195 1.83 17.57 -25.95
C GLU A 195 2.43 16.16 -25.83
N ASP A 196 2.37 15.40 -26.93
CA ASP A 196 2.94 14.04 -27.02
C ASP A 196 4.41 14.05 -26.57
N GLY A 197 4.65 13.45 -25.40
CA GLY A 197 5.98 13.38 -24.80
C GLY A 197 6.79 12.19 -25.34
N THR A 198 8.04 12.08 -24.89
CA THR A 198 8.92 10.93 -25.11
C THR A 198 8.50 9.68 -24.31
N ALA A 199 7.21 9.53 -24.01
CA ALA A 199 6.68 8.45 -23.20
C ALA A 199 6.98 7.08 -23.84
N THR A 200 7.50 6.17 -23.03
CA THR A 200 7.84 4.82 -23.50
C THR A 200 6.55 4.04 -23.76
N ALA A 201 6.42 3.47 -24.95
CA ALA A 201 5.28 2.63 -25.30
C ALA A 201 5.37 1.30 -24.55
N GLU A 202 4.26 0.89 -23.93
CA GLU A 202 4.10 -0.40 -23.28
C GLU A 202 3.20 -1.29 -24.15
N LYS A 203 3.66 -2.51 -24.46
CA LYS A 203 2.86 -3.52 -25.15
C LYS A 203 2.24 -4.43 -24.10
N MET A 204 0.92 -4.43 -23.99
CA MET A 204 0.14 -5.20 -23.03
C MET A 204 -0.76 -6.20 -23.74
N THR A 205 -1.06 -7.31 -23.08
CA THR A 205 -2.00 -8.31 -23.61
C THR A 205 -3.43 -7.96 -23.24
N PHE A 206 -4.39 -8.51 -23.99
CA PHE A 206 -5.77 -8.68 -23.56
C PHE A 206 -6.31 -10.00 -24.10
N ASP A 207 -7.41 -10.47 -23.53
CA ASP A 207 -8.14 -11.64 -24.02
C ASP A 207 -9.64 -11.33 -24.07
N ALA A 208 -10.46 -12.31 -24.47
CA ALA A 208 -11.91 -12.15 -24.57
C ALA A 208 -12.59 -11.79 -23.24
N GLY A 209 -11.89 -11.91 -22.10
CA GLY A 209 -12.37 -11.48 -20.79
C GLY A 209 -12.17 -9.99 -20.49
N ILE A 210 -11.58 -9.22 -21.42
CA ILE A 210 -11.45 -7.76 -21.28
C ILE A 210 -12.83 -7.09 -21.14
N ARG A 211 -12.93 -6.10 -20.26
CA ARG A 211 -14.15 -5.29 -20.08
C ARG A 211 -13.93 -3.90 -20.65
N ILE A 212 -14.71 -3.53 -21.66
CA ILE A 212 -14.55 -2.23 -22.32
C ILE A 212 -15.77 -1.38 -21.97
N TRP A 213 -15.54 -0.25 -21.31
CA TRP A 213 -16.60 0.57 -20.75
C TRP A 213 -16.74 1.88 -21.52
N ARG A 214 -17.96 2.17 -21.99
CA ARG A 214 -18.33 3.41 -22.69
C ARG A 214 -19.64 3.94 -22.12
N GLY A 215 -19.61 5.07 -21.42
CA GLY A 215 -20.73 5.64 -20.68
C GLY A 215 -21.42 4.61 -19.77
N ARG A 216 -22.53 4.04 -20.24
CA ARG A 216 -23.29 3.03 -19.49
C ARG A 216 -23.05 1.58 -19.89
N GLU A 217 -22.37 1.37 -21.00
CA GLU A 217 -22.20 0.09 -21.68
C GLU A 217 -20.97 -0.66 -21.14
N CYS A 218 -21.08 -2.00 -21.13
CA CYS A 218 -19.94 -2.91 -20.99
C CYS A 218 -19.84 -3.68 -22.31
N LEU A 219 -18.98 -3.21 -23.19
CA LEU A 219 -18.76 -3.74 -24.52
C LEU A 219 -17.77 -4.91 -24.48
N SER A 220 -18.00 -5.86 -25.37
CA SER A 220 -17.07 -6.92 -25.73
C SER A 220 -16.19 -6.50 -26.91
N VAL A 221 -15.16 -7.30 -27.20
CA VAL A 221 -14.37 -7.16 -28.43
C VAL A 221 -15.26 -7.26 -29.68
N THR A 222 -16.25 -8.16 -29.67
CA THR A 222 -17.16 -8.36 -30.81
C THR A 222 -18.02 -7.12 -31.09
N ASP A 223 -18.42 -6.38 -30.05
CA ASP A 223 -19.16 -5.14 -30.21
C ASP A 223 -18.30 -4.09 -30.94
N LEU A 224 -17.03 -3.92 -30.53
CA LEU A 224 -16.10 -3.00 -31.19
C LEU A 224 -15.76 -3.40 -32.63
N ILE A 225 -15.72 -4.69 -32.95
CA ILE A 225 -15.56 -5.17 -34.33
C ILE A 225 -16.79 -4.83 -35.16
N SER A 226 -17.99 -5.09 -34.61
CA SER A 226 -19.27 -4.84 -35.30
C SER A 226 -19.49 -3.36 -35.60
N GLU A 227 -19.02 -2.48 -34.70
CA GLU A 227 -19.00 -1.02 -34.89
C GLU A 227 -17.90 -0.55 -35.86
N GLY A 228 -16.95 -1.42 -36.24
CA GLY A 228 -15.80 -1.08 -37.06
C GLY A 228 -14.71 -0.29 -36.33
N THR A 229 -14.82 -0.12 -35.01
CA THR A 229 -13.83 0.55 -34.15
C THR A 229 -12.56 -0.28 -34.04
N TRP A 230 -12.68 -1.60 -33.88
CA TRP A 230 -11.55 -2.54 -33.89
C TRP A 230 -11.55 -3.41 -35.16
N PRO A 231 -10.40 -3.96 -35.59
CA PRO A 231 -10.35 -4.86 -36.73
C PRO A 231 -10.94 -6.22 -36.37
N ALA A 232 -11.52 -6.95 -37.33
CA ALA A 232 -11.95 -8.33 -37.11
C ALA A 232 -10.77 -9.29 -36.87
N GLU A 233 -9.61 -8.98 -37.46
CA GLU A 233 -8.36 -9.74 -37.37
C GLU A 233 -7.19 -8.81 -37.75
N GLY A 234 -6.00 -9.03 -37.21
CA GLY A 234 -4.79 -8.29 -37.54
C GLY A 234 -4.65 -6.94 -36.82
N LYS A 235 -3.93 -6.01 -37.44
CA LYS A 235 -3.50 -4.76 -36.81
C LYS A 235 -4.33 -3.56 -37.23
N LYS A 236 -4.59 -2.64 -36.29
CA LYS A 236 -5.21 -1.33 -36.55
C LYS A 236 -4.64 -0.26 -35.64
N ALA A 237 -4.36 0.91 -36.20
CA ALA A 237 -3.99 2.09 -35.42
C ALA A 237 -5.21 2.65 -34.67
N LEU A 238 -4.99 3.06 -33.42
CA LEU A 238 -6.01 3.65 -32.52
C LEU A 238 -5.81 5.16 -32.30
N ASN A 239 -4.89 5.78 -33.06
CA ASN A 239 -4.70 7.22 -33.17
C ASN A 239 -4.51 7.98 -31.84
N GLY A 240 -4.01 7.31 -30.80
CA GLY A 240 -3.73 7.93 -29.51
C GLY A 240 -4.98 8.19 -28.66
N GLU A 241 -6.07 7.43 -28.86
CA GLU A 241 -7.30 7.58 -28.08
C GLU A 241 -7.00 7.52 -26.56
N PRO A 242 -7.38 8.56 -25.78
CA PRO A 242 -7.08 8.62 -24.36
C PRO A 242 -8.07 7.77 -23.56
N VAL A 243 -7.55 6.85 -22.75
CA VAL A 243 -8.33 5.92 -21.93
C VAL A 243 -7.73 5.80 -20.53
N LEU A 244 -8.51 5.22 -19.62
CA LEU A 244 -7.97 4.66 -18.38
C LEU A 244 -7.96 3.14 -18.49
N LEU A 245 -6.94 2.50 -17.90
CA LEU A 245 -6.75 1.06 -17.98
C LEU A 245 -6.81 0.41 -16.60
N GLY A 246 -7.48 -0.73 -16.54
CA GLY A 246 -7.31 -1.71 -15.47
C GLY A 246 -6.20 -2.66 -15.88
N ILE A 247 -5.14 -2.76 -15.07
CA ILE A 247 -3.99 -3.61 -15.37
C ILE A 247 -3.87 -4.72 -14.35
N THR A 248 -3.67 -5.92 -14.86
CA THR A 248 -3.43 -7.16 -14.13
C THR A 248 -2.19 -7.86 -14.68
N TRP A 249 -1.79 -8.97 -14.06
CA TRP A 249 -0.82 -9.88 -14.65
C TRP A 249 -1.47 -11.23 -14.98
N LYS A 250 -1.08 -11.80 -16.12
CA LYS A 250 -1.44 -13.16 -16.55
C LYS A 250 -0.23 -13.84 -17.19
N PRO A 251 -0.13 -15.18 -17.12
CA PRO A 251 0.88 -15.92 -17.87
C PRO A 251 0.81 -15.57 -19.35
N THR A 252 1.94 -15.19 -19.91
CA THR A 252 2.00 -14.67 -21.27
C THR A 252 2.73 -15.66 -22.20
N PRO A 253 2.24 -15.90 -23.43
CA PRO A 253 3.00 -16.64 -24.42
C PRO A 253 4.29 -15.91 -24.84
N ASP A 254 5.15 -16.63 -25.57
CA ASP A 254 6.34 -16.10 -26.27
C ASP A 254 7.56 -15.74 -25.40
N GLY A 255 7.59 -16.16 -24.13
CA GLY A 255 8.78 -16.00 -23.29
C GLY A 255 9.08 -14.55 -22.90
N ILE A 256 8.12 -13.64 -23.02
CA ILE A 256 8.24 -12.28 -22.49
C ILE A 256 7.68 -12.28 -21.07
N PHE A 257 8.60 -12.28 -20.12
CA PHE A 257 8.29 -12.56 -18.73
C PHE A 257 7.67 -11.39 -17.98
N THR A 258 7.78 -10.16 -18.50
CA THR A 258 7.28 -8.93 -17.88
C THR A 258 6.30 -8.23 -18.84
N ARG A 259 5.26 -8.94 -19.26
CA ARG A 259 4.15 -8.37 -20.02
C ARG A 259 2.89 -8.37 -19.16
N PHE A 260 2.28 -7.19 -19.01
CA PHE A 260 1.04 -7.05 -18.25
C PHE A 260 -0.20 -7.28 -19.14
N HIS A 261 -1.35 -7.39 -18.48
CA HIS A 261 -2.62 -7.73 -19.10
C HIS A 261 -3.67 -6.66 -18.77
N ILE A 262 -4.35 -6.16 -19.80
CA ILE A 262 -5.44 -5.20 -19.65
C ILE A 262 -6.70 -5.97 -19.28
N SER A 263 -7.25 -5.70 -18.09
CA SER A 263 -8.53 -6.27 -17.65
C SER A 263 -9.71 -5.36 -18.01
N ASP A 264 -9.48 -4.05 -18.02
CA ASP A 264 -10.49 -3.03 -18.23
C ASP A 264 -9.96 -1.89 -19.10
N ILE A 265 -10.83 -1.37 -19.96
CA ILE A 265 -10.61 -0.10 -20.67
C ILE A 265 -11.81 0.79 -20.40
N TRP A 266 -11.60 1.94 -19.78
CA TRP A 266 -12.61 3.00 -19.70
C TRP A 266 -12.33 3.99 -20.82
N LEU A 267 -13.22 4.00 -21.82
CA LEU A 267 -13.10 4.86 -23.02
C LEU A 267 -13.47 6.32 -22.73
N ASP A 268 -14.22 6.57 -21.66
CA ASP A 268 -14.66 7.90 -21.27
C ASP A 268 -14.73 8.07 -19.75
N LEU A 269 -14.81 9.33 -19.33
CA LEU A 269 -14.90 9.70 -17.92
C LEU A 269 -16.24 9.32 -17.28
N ASP A 270 -17.32 9.20 -18.05
CA ASP A 270 -18.63 8.82 -17.51
C ASP A 270 -18.58 7.36 -17.04
N ALA A 271 -17.99 6.48 -17.84
CA ALA A 271 -17.74 5.09 -17.50
C ALA A 271 -16.85 4.95 -16.25
N MET A 272 -15.75 5.72 -16.19
CA MET A 272 -14.85 5.74 -15.03
C MET A 272 -15.57 6.28 -13.78
N GLY A 273 -16.32 7.37 -13.93
CA GLY A 273 -17.10 7.99 -12.85
C GLY A 273 -18.08 6.99 -12.23
N ARG A 274 -18.77 6.18 -13.03
CA ARG A 274 -19.67 5.13 -12.53
C ARG A 274 -18.95 4.02 -11.77
N ALA A 275 -17.75 3.63 -12.22
CA ALA A 275 -16.95 2.66 -11.50
C ALA A 275 -16.49 3.22 -10.14
N ALA A 276 -16.07 4.49 -10.11
CA ALA A 276 -15.71 5.21 -8.90
C ALA A 276 -16.91 5.37 -7.94
N ASP A 277 -18.09 5.77 -8.43
CA ASP A 277 -19.30 5.91 -7.61
C ASP A 277 -19.67 4.60 -6.90
N ARG A 278 -19.64 3.48 -7.63
CA ARG A 278 -19.95 2.18 -7.05
C ARG A 278 -18.93 1.76 -6.00
N GLN A 279 -17.64 1.98 -6.26
CA GLN A 279 -16.59 1.70 -5.29
C GLN A 279 -16.70 2.61 -4.05
N THR A 280 -17.05 3.88 -4.24
CA THR A 280 -17.34 4.84 -3.17
C THR A 280 -18.49 4.37 -2.29
N GLU A 281 -19.61 3.89 -2.86
CA GLU A 281 -20.72 3.35 -2.05
C GLU A 281 -20.32 2.11 -1.24
N THR A 282 -19.58 1.18 -1.85
CA THR A 282 -19.02 0.01 -1.16
C THR A 282 -18.17 0.44 0.04
N HIS A 283 -17.25 1.37 -0.18
CA HIS A 283 -16.35 1.83 0.87
C HIS A 283 -17.07 2.66 1.96
N LYS A 284 -18.07 3.48 1.60
CA LYS A 284 -18.90 4.18 2.60
C LYS A 284 -19.63 3.21 3.52
N ALA A 285 -20.20 2.14 2.99
CA ALA A 285 -20.83 1.10 3.80
C ALA A 285 -19.81 0.41 4.72
N PHE A 286 -18.60 0.16 4.22
CA PHE A 286 -17.49 -0.39 5.01
C PHE A 286 -17.10 0.54 6.17
N VAL A 287 -16.82 1.81 5.91
CA VAL A 287 -16.42 2.78 6.95
C VAL A 287 -17.53 2.98 7.98
N ARG A 288 -18.79 3.13 7.55
CA ARG A 288 -19.93 3.27 8.48
C ARG A 288 -20.08 2.10 9.43
N SER A 289 -19.83 0.89 8.96
CA SER A 289 -19.95 -0.33 9.78
C SER A 289 -18.75 -0.58 10.69
N ARG A 290 -17.54 -0.11 10.33
CA ARG A 290 -16.34 -0.30 11.15
C ARG A 290 -15.94 0.92 11.98
N TRP A 291 -16.52 2.09 11.67
CA TRP A 291 -16.28 3.42 12.24
C TRP A 291 -15.03 4.12 11.70
N MET A 292 -15.01 5.46 11.79
CA MET A 292 -13.97 6.32 11.20
C MET A 292 -12.67 6.16 11.98
N PRO A 293 -11.55 5.79 11.34
CA PRO A 293 -10.27 5.73 12.03
C PRO A 293 -9.69 7.13 12.29
N ALA A 294 -9.02 7.27 13.43
CA ALA A 294 -8.38 8.49 13.88
C ALA A 294 -7.21 8.14 14.81
N TRP A 295 -6.39 9.13 15.15
CA TRP A 295 -5.52 9.03 16.32
C TRP A 295 -5.88 10.13 17.32
N VAL A 296 -5.50 9.91 18.58
CA VAL A 296 -5.64 10.91 19.64
C VAL A 296 -4.43 11.84 19.61
N ASP A 297 -4.67 13.13 19.43
CA ASP A 297 -3.64 14.18 19.50
C ASP A 297 -3.35 14.56 20.96
N ALA A 298 -4.41 14.77 21.75
CA ALA A 298 -4.31 15.25 23.13
C ALA A 298 -5.51 14.79 23.97
N VAL A 299 -5.32 14.77 25.29
CA VAL A 299 -6.38 14.47 26.27
C VAL A 299 -6.31 15.49 27.41
N GLU A 300 -7.40 16.19 27.65
CA GLU A 300 -7.60 17.07 28.80
C GLU A 300 -8.42 16.32 29.86
N TYR A 301 -7.78 15.91 30.96
CA TYR A 301 -8.43 15.12 32.00
C TYR A 301 -9.31 15.98 32.92
N GLY A 302 -10.55 15.53 33.11
CA GLY A 302 -11.47 16.02 34.12
C GLY A 302 -11.45 15.17 35.39
N LYS A 303 -12.50 15.31 36.22
CA LYS A 303 -12.70 14.49 37.42
C LYS A 303 -13.45 13.20 37.07
N PHE A 304 -13.26 12.15 37.87
CA PHE A 304 -14.08 10.93 37.83
C PHE A 304 -14.20 10.24 36.46
N GLY A 305 -13.15 10.27 35.65
CA GLY A 305 -13.13 9.62 34.34
C GLY A 305 -13.57 10.50 33.17
N HIS A 306 -14.12 11.68 33.44
CA HIS A 306 -14.42 12.66 32.40
C HIS A 306 -13.13 13.15 31.72
N ALA A 307 -13.16 13.34 30.41
CA ALA A 307 -12.07 13.96 29.66
C ALA A 307 -12.57 14.60 28.36
N THR A 308 -11.82 15.58 27.86
CA THR A 308 -11.95 16.07 26.49
C THR A 308 -10.81 15.50 25.66
N VAL A 309 -11.15 14.76 24.62
CA VAL A 309 -10.20 14.08 23.71
C VAL A 309 -10.16 14.87 22.42
N THR A 310 -8.96 15.27 22.00
CA THR A 310 -8.70 15.85 20.68
C THR A 310 -8.16 14.76 19.77
N ALA A 311 -8.79 14.54 18.63
CA ALA A 311 -8.42 13.48 17.70
C ALA A 311 -8.45 13.94 16.24
N THR A 312 -7.45 13.53 15.45
CA THR A 312 -7.39 13.80 14.01
C THR A 312 -7.92 12.61 13.24
N LEU A 313 -8.95 12.83 12.41
CA LEU A 313 -9.53 11.80 11.56
C LEU A 313 -8.58 11.47 10.41
N PHE A 314 -8.42 10.19 10.09
CA PHE A 314 -7.57 9.79 8.97
C PHE A 314 -8.21 10.11 7.63
N GLY A 315 -7.35 10.38 6.64
CA GLY A 315 -7.69 10.76 5.28
C GLY A 315 -8.10 9.60 4.40
N GLY A 316 -8.43 9.92 3.15
CA GLY A 316 -8.70 8.93 2.10
C GLY A 316 -10.12 8.40 2.05
N MET A 317 -11.04 8.98 2.83
CA MET A 317 -12.46 8.63 2.82
C MET A 317 -13.25 9.58 1.91
N ASP A 318 -14.47 9.18 1.56
CA ASP A 318 -15.41 10.07 0.86
C ASP A 318 -15.84 11.24 1.76
N ALA A 319 -15.99 12.43 1.17
CA ALA A 319 -16.31 13.66 1.90
C ALA A 319 -17.60 13.54 2.74
N ALA A 320 -18.61 12.83 2.24
CA ALA A 320 -19.88 12.67 2.94
C ALA A 320 -19.75 11.90 4.27
N LEU A 321 -18.69 11.10 4.45
CA LEU A 321 -18.43 10.44 5.74
C LEU A 321 -17.92 11.43 6.79
N TYR A 322 -17.15 12.43 6.38
CA TYR A 322 -16.67 13.47 7.29
C TYR A 322 -17.78 14.45 7.67
N ASP A 323 -18.72 14.72 6.75
CA ASP A 323 -19.86 15.61 7.00
C ASP A 323 -20.86 15.06 8.03
N ASP A 324 -20.77 13.77 8.36
CA ASP A 324 -21.53 13.14 9.45
C ASP A 324 -20.98 13.52 10.84
N PHE A 325 -19.78 14.09 10.95
CA PHE A 325 -19.22 14.60 12.21
C PHE A 325 -19.67 16.04 12.45
N LYS A 326 -20.53 16.25 13.45
CA LYS A 326 -21.15 17.56 13.74
C LYS A 326 -20.99 17.93 15.20
N THR A 327 -20.79 19.23 15.46
CA THR A 327 -20.86 19.77 16.83
C THR A 327 -22.20 19.44 17.49
N ASP A 328 -22.17 19.20 18.79
CA ASP A 328 -23.29 18.80 19.65
C ASP A 328 -23.94 17.45 19.31
N SER A 329 -23.36 16.67 18.38
CA SER A 329 -23.81 15.30 18.11
C SER A 329 -23.17 14.30 19.08
N SER A 330 -23.87 13.20 19.36
CA SER A 330 -23.31 12.13 20.18
C SER A 330 -22.32 11.29 19.35
N ALA A 331 -21.25 10.83 19.99
CA ALA A 331 -20.27 9.96 19.39
C ALA A 331 -19.84 8.83 20.33
N MET A 332 -19.30 7.77 19.73
CA MET A 332 -18.60 6.71 20.44
C MET A 332 -17.16 6.65 19.97
N ILE A 333 -16.23 6.41 20.90
CA ILE A 333 -14.80 6.26 20.63
C ILE A 333 -14.32 4.91 21.19
N SER A 334 -13.71 4.10 20.34
CA SER A 334 -13.18 2.78 20.68
C SER A 334 -11.69 2.70 20.40
N SER A 335 -10.94 2.04 21.28
CA SER A 335 -9.52 1.75 21.04
C SER A 335 -9.35 0.61 20.06
N VAL A 336 -8.41 0.81 19.12
CA VAL A 336 -8.07 -0.17 18.11
C VAL A 336 -6.55 -0.37 18.03
N GLU A 337 -6.13 -1.48 17.44
CA GLU A 337 -4.73 -1.69 17.09
C GLU A 337 -4.33 -0.86 15.85
N ASN A 338 -3.03 -0.82 15.55
CA ASN A 338 -2.50 -0.17 14.34
C ASN A 338 -3.06 -0.77 13.03
N THR A 339 -3.56 -2.01 13.07
CA THR A 339 -4.27 -2.67 11.97
C THR A 339 -5.74 -2.23 11.85
N LEU A 340 -6.19 -1.32 12.72
CA LEU A 340 -7.57 -0.83 12.86
C LEU A 340 -8.59 -1.87 13.33
N LYS A 341 -8.15 -3.00 13.90
CA LYS A 341 -9.03 -3.98 14.55
C LYS A 341 -9.52 -3.49 15.91
N HIS A 342 -10.79 -3.70 16.20
CA HIS A 342 -11.36 -3.42 17.51
C HIS A 342 -10.75 -4.35 18.57
N THR A 343 -10.38 -3.77 19.72
CA THR A 343 -9.97 -4.53 20.89
C THR A 343 -11.21 -5.06 21.62
N HIS A 344 -11.13 -6.29 22.17
CA HIS A 344 -12.23 -6.94 22.89
C HIS A 344 -13.56 -7.03 22.12
N GLY A 345 -13.49 -7.20 20.80
CA GLY A 345 -14.66 -7.10 19.92
C GLY A 345 -15.67 -8.26 20.02
N ALA A 346 -15.38 -9.30 20.82
CA ALA A 346 -16.34 -10.39 21.09
C ALA A 346 -17.64 -9.90 21.74
N TYR A 347 -17.57 -8.78 22.47
CA TYR A 347 -18.72 -8.12 23.08
C TYR A 347 -19.38 -7.06 22.17
N GLY A 348 -18.81 -6.84 20.97
CA GLY A 348 -19.21 -5.81 20.02
C GLY A 348 -18.49 -4.47 20.26
N PRO A 349 -18.16 -3.70 19.20
CA PRO A 349 -17.46 -2.41 19.32
C PRO A 349 -18.15 -1.43 20.28
N ALA A 350 -19.48 -1.43 20.30
CA ALA A 350 -20.30 -0.55 21.14
C ALA A 350 -20.18 -0.78 22.64
N HIS A 351 -19.83 -2.01 23.04
CA HIS A 351 -19.73 -2.40 24.45
C HIS A 351 -18.44 -1.87 25.08
N MET A 352 -17.37 -1.79 24.28
CA MET A 352 -16.04 -1.35 24.72
C MET A 352 -15.79 0.14 24.46
N ALA A 353 -16.69 0.82 23.76
CA ALA A 353 -16.53 2.21 23.39
C ALA A 353 -16.91 3.15 24.54
N SER A 354 -16.09 4.18 24.74
CA SER A 354 -16.48 5.33 25.55
C SER A 354 -17.47 6.19 24.76
N ARG A 355 -18.42 6.81 25.47
CA ARG A 355 -19.49 7.61 24.87
C ARG A 355 -19.28 9.07 25.18
N GLY A 356 -19.80 9.92 24.30
CA GLY A 356 -19.56 11.34 24.41
C GLY A 356 -20.36 12.19 23.46
N SER A 357 -20.02 13.47 23.47
CA SER A 357 -20.52 14.47 22.54
C SER A 357 -19.35 15.16 21.83
N ILE A 358 -19.51 15.40 20.54
CA ILE A 358 -18.55 16.18 19.74
C ILE A 358 -18.75 17.65 20.10
N LEU A 359 -17.76 18.25 20.74
CA LEU A 359 -17.77 19.67 21.11
C LEU A 359 -17.38 20.56 19.94
N GLU A 360 -16.49 20.07 19.07
CA GLU A 360 -15.91 20.89 18.01
C GLU A 360 -15.44 20.02 16.85
N VAL A 361 -15.57 20.55 15.63
CA VAL A 361 -15.03 19.99 14.39
C VAL A 361 -14.21 21.08 13.71
N ILE A 362 -12.90 20.92 13.74
CA ILE A 362 -11.91 21.88 13.24
C ILE A 362 -11.38 21.35 11.91
N ARG A 363 -11.40 22.19 10.88
CA ARG A 363 -10.83 21.87 9.57
C ARG A 363 -9.57 22.70 9.36
N ALA A 364 -8.49 22.05 8.97
CA ALA A 364 -7.23 22.71 8.63
C ALA A 364 -7.40 23.57 7.37
N GLU A 365 -6.64 24.65 7.29
CA GLU A 365 -6.51 25.44 6.08
C GLU A 365 -5.58 24.76 5.08
N GLY A 366 -5.95 24.76 3.80
CA GLY A 366 -5.17 24.14 2.73
C GLY A 366 -5.31 22.62 2.65
N ASP A 367 -4.50 22.02 1.78
CA ASP A 367 -4.53 20.57 1.55
C ASP A 367 -3.80 19.84 2.67
N PRO A 368 -4.45 18.88 3.36
CA PRO A 368 -3.81 18.12 4.41
C PRO A 368 -2.76 17.15 3.83
N PRO A 369 -1.74 16.76 4.63
CA PRO A 369 -0.79 15.75 4.20
C PRO A 369 -1.49 14.41 3.95
N LEU A 370 -0.92 13.61 3.04
CA LEU A 370 -1.45 12.30 2.67
C LEU A 370 -1.65 11.41 3.91
N GLY A 371 -2.83 10.80 4.04
CA GLY A 371 -3.23 10.01 5.21
C GLY A 371 -3.96 10.81 6.30
N SER A 372 -3.94 12.15 6.25
CA SER A 372 -4.77 13.02 7.09
C SER A 372 -6.01 13.48 6.36
N SER A 373 -7.13 13.63 7.06
CA SER A 373 -8.32 14.32 6.52
C SER A 373 -8.22 15.84 6.62
N GLY A 374 -7.27 16.37 7.40
CA GLY A 374 -7.27 17.76 7.82
C GLY A 374 -8.37 18.11 8.82
N ILE A 375 -9.12 17.12 9.32
CA ILE A 375 -10.23 17.31 10.25
C ILE A 375 -9.83 16.79 11.62
N GLN A 376 -9.84 17.69 12.59
CA GLN A 376 -9.68 17.38 14.00
C GLN A 376 -11.02 17.55 14.71
N ILE A 377 -11.33 16.66 15.65
CA ILE A 377 -12.52 16.75 16.47
C ILE A 377 -12.17 16.78 17.95
N ARG A 378 -12.98 17.48 18.74
CA ARG A 378 -12.91 17.46 20.21
C ARG A 378 -14.13 16.74 20.74
N ILE A 379 -13.94 15.64 21.45
CA ILE A 379 -15.01 14.82 22.02
C ILE A 379 -14.93 14.88 23.53
N GLN A 380 -16.02 15.25 24.19
CA GLN A 380 -16.16 15.06 25.63
C GLN A 380 -16.61 13.63 25.91
N THR A 381 -15.88 12.89 26.74
CA THR A 381 -16.24 11.56 27.22
C THR A 381 -16.42 11.57 28.74
N ASP A 382 -17.30 10.71 29.26
CA ASP A 382 -17.47 10.46 30.69
C ASP A 382 -16.60 9.32 31.23
N LEU A 383 -16.03 8.53 30.33
CA LEU A 383 -15.15 7.41 30.66
C LEU A 383 -13.90 7.43 29.78
N ILE A 384 -12.79 7.93 30.30
CA ILE A 384 -11.47 7.82 29.66
C ILE A 384 -10.81 6.49 30.02
N ILE A 385 -10.14 5.86 29.05
CA ILE A 385 -9.47 4.57 29.21
C ILE A 385 -8.05 4.61 28.61
N GLU A 386 -7.19 3.64 28.99
CA GLU A 386 -5.81 3.53 28.51
C GLU A 386 -5.68 3.53 26.98
N GLY A 387 -6.66 2.94 26.30
CA GLY A 387 -6.70 2.86 24.84
C GLY A 387 -6.96 4.19 24.12
N ILE A 388 -7.30 5.26 24.85
CA ILE A 388 -7.60 6.59 24.35
C ILE A 388 -6.61 7.58 24.99
N ARG A 389 -5.35 7.51 24.58
CA ARG A 389 -4.24 8.36 25.04
C ARG A 389 -3.53 8.97 23.84
N PRO A 390 -2.82 10.11 24.00
CA PRO A 390 -2.07 10.71 22.90
C PRO A 390 -1.21 9.70 22.14
N GLY A 391 -1.29 9.73 20.82
CA GLY A 391 -0.63 8.79 19.91
C GLY A 391 -1.33 7.45 19.70
N ARG A 392 -2.38 7.10 20.47
CA ARG A 392 -3.16 5.87 20.24
C ARG A 392 -4.10 6.04 19.06
N VAL A 393 -4.24 4.97 18.29
CA VAL A 393 -5.21 4.86 17.21
C VAL A 393 -6.56 4.45 17.80
N VAL A 394 -7.61 5.09 17.31
CA VAL A 394 -8.99 4.89 17.74
C VAL A 394 -9.89 4.79 16.51
N ARG A 395 -11.11 4.31 16.74
CA ARG A 395 -12.20 4.44 15.79
C ARG A 395 -13.37 5.16 16.41
N ILE A 396 -13.97 6.07 15.65
CA ILE A 396 -14.98 7.02 16.12
C ILE A 396 -16.25 6.87 15.28
N ARG A 397 -17.38 6.75 15.98
CA ARG A 397 -18.72 6.61 15.38
C ARG A 397 -19.59 7.80 15.76
N PRO A 398 -20.05 8.63 14.81
CA PRO A 398 -21.16 9.54 15.05
C PRO A 398 -22.48 8.76 15.22
N ASP A 399 -23.42 9.30 15.98
CA ASP A 399 -24.66 8.61 16.37
C ASP A 399 -25.52 8.10 15.22
N ASN A 400 -25.49 8.78 14.06
CA ASN A 400 -26.26 8.49 12.87
C ASN A 400 -25.73 7.29 12.05
N TRP A 401 -24.59 6.71 12.42
CA TRP A 401 -24.04 5.52 11.76
C TRP A 401 -24.61 4.23 12.32
N PRO A 402 -24.66 3.13 11.55
CA PRO A 402 -25.17 1.86 12.07
C PRO A 402 -24.34 1.35 13.25
N LEU A 403 -25.02 0.71 14.21
CA LEU A 403 -24.38 0.00 15.31
C LEU A 403 -24.41 -1.49 14.99
N VAL A 404 -23.29 -2.04 14.52
CA VAL A 404 -23.18 -3.44 14.08
C VAL A 404 -22.01 -4.12 14.74
N ASN A 405 -22.09 -5.44 14.85
CA ASN A 405 -20.95 -6.27 15.21
C ASN A 405 -20.11 -6.56 13.97
N VAL A 406 -18.79 -6.60 14.14
CA VAL A 406 -17.85 -6.96 13.08
C VAL A 406 -17.58 -8.47 13.11
N PRO A 407 -17.22 -9.10 11.97
CA PRO A 407 -16.86 -10.52 11.91
C PRO A 407 -15.69 -10.86 12.84
N ARG A 408 -15.58 -12.14 13.22
CA ARG A 408 -14.55 -12.64 14.16
C ARG A 408 -13.13 -12.23 13.76
N GLU A 409 -12.87 -12.19 12.47
CA GLU A 409 -11.58 -11.92 11.86
C GLU A 409 -11.12 -10.47 12.08
N GLU A 410 -12.07 -9.54 12.24
CA GLU A 410 -11.85 -8.09 12.28
C GLU A 410 -11.73 -7.52 13.71
N TYR A 411 -11.70 -8.37 14.73
CA TYR A 411 -11.47 -7.97 16.12
C TYR A 411 -10.53 -8.90 16.89
N LEU A 412 -10.01 -8.40 18.02
CA LEU A 412 -9.22 -9.18 18.97
C LEU A 412 -10.09 -9.59 20.17
N ASN A 413 -9.93 -10.83 20.67
CA ASN A 413 -10.65 -11.31 21.85
C ASN A 413 -10.15 -10.61 23.13
N ASP A 414 -8.86 -10.77 23.44
CA ASP A 414 -8.26 -10.25 24.68
C ASP A 414 -7.12 -9.25 24.38
N ALA A 415 -7.12 -8.67 23.18
CA ALA A 415 -6.04 -7.83 22.64
C ALA A 415 -4.64 -8.49 22.71
N SER A 416 -4.57 -9.81 22.88
CA SER A 416 -3.32 -10.53 23.21
C SER A 416 -2.46 -10.85 21.99
N SER A 417 -3.06 -11.03 20.81
CA SER A 417 -2.32 -11.26 19.57
C SER A 417 -3.13 -10.92 18.32
N ILE A 418 -2.55 -10.14 17.42
CA ILE A 418 -3.07 -9.91 16.06
C ILE A 418 -3.06 -11.18 15.18
N GLU A 419 -2.33 -12.20 15.62
CA GLU A 419 -2.04 -13.45 14.91
C GLU A 419 -2.95 -14.61 15.35
N GLU A 420 -3.91 -14.38 16.25
CA GLU A 420 -4.76 -15.44 16.82
C GLU A 420 -5.50 -16.27 15.75
N ARG A 421 -5.80 -15.65 14.59
CA ARG A 421 -6.52 -16.28 13.46
C ARG A 421 -5.84 -16.16 12.11
N PHE A 422 -4.84 -15.30 12.02
CA PHE A 422 -4.12 -15.05 10.78
C PHE A 422 -2.66 -15.40 10.99
N PRO A 423 -1.97 -15.82 9.92
CA PRO A 423 -0.58 -16.18 10.05
C PRO A 423 0.27 -15.06 10.67
N SER A 424 1.24 -15.46 11.49
CA SER A 424 2.29 -14.56 11.95
C SER A 424 3.15 -14.10 10.76
N PRO A 425 3.95 -13.02 10.92
CA PRO A 425 4.90 -12.59 9.89
C PRO A 425 5.84 -13.70 9.40
N ASN A 426 6.02 -14.76 10.19
CA ASN A 426 6.82 -15.94 9.84
C ASN A 426 6.25 -16.76 8.68
N ILE A 427 5.03 -16.49 8.21
CA ILE A 427 4.50 -17.16 7.02
C ILE A 427 5.09 -16.60 5.73
N PHE A 428 5.44 -15.30 5.71
CA PHE A 428 5.85 -14.64 4.48
C PHE A 428 7.16 -15.19 3.89
N PRO A 429 8.20 -15.56 4.69
CA PRO A 429 9.38 -16.23 4.15
C PRO A 429 9.11 -17.63 3.56
N LYS A 430 7.91 -18.20 3.74
CA LYS A 430 7.52 -19.53 3.25
C LYS A 430 6.65 -19.49 1.98
N TYR A 431 6.25 -18.31 1.52
CA TYR A 431 5.39 -18.10 0.35
C TYR A 431 6.14 -17.56 -0.86
#